data_AF-A0A371HNG0-F1
#
_entry.id   AF-A0A371HNG0-F1
#
_cell.length_a   1.000
_cell.length_b   1.000
_cell.length_c   1.000
_cell.angle_alpha   90.00
_cell.angle_beta   90.00
_cell.angle_gamma   90.00
#
_symmetry.space_group_name_H-M   'P 1'
#
loop_
_entity.id
_entity.type
_entity.pdbx_description
1 polymer ?
#
loop_
_entity_poly.entity_id
_entity_poly.type
_entity_poly.pdbx_seq_one_letter_code
_entity_poly.pdbx_strand_id
1 'polypeptide(L)'
;MANPSQKDLCQLLEDAQWAQRTTYQTPLGMSPYRIVFGKAYHLPVEIEHGAYWAIKQCNMAYDQADKERKLQLQELEELRLEAYENS
;
A
#
# COMPACT_ATOMS: atom_id res chain seq x y z
N MET A 1 -26.76 -2.97 15.69
CA MET A 1 -25.48 -3.63 15.36
C MET A 1 -24.90 -2.88 14.18
N ALA A 2 -23.75 -2.22 14.35
CA ALA A 2 -23.15 -1.42 13.29
C ALA A 2 -22.58 -2.36 12.21
N ASN A 3 -22.89 -2.10 10.95
CA ASN A 3 -22.32 -2.86 9.83
C ASN A 3 -20.81 -2.60 9.77
N PRO A 4 -19.97 -3.64 9.69
CA PRO A 4 -18.54 -3.46 9.53
C PRO A 4 -18.26 -2.71 8.23
N SER A 5 -17.32 -1.77 8.27
CA SER A 5 -16.96 -1.03 7.06
C SER A 5 -16.31 -1.96 6.06
N GLN A 6 -16.37 -1.63 4.77
CA GLN A 6 -15.72 -2.42 3.71
C GLN A 6 -14.22 -2.64 3.99
N LYS A 7 -13.56 -1.66 4.64
CA LYS A 7 -12.15 -1.75 5.04
C LYS A 7 -11.93 -2.81 6.13
N ASP A 8 -12.85 -2.91 7.09
CA ASP A 8 -12.76 -3.89 8.17
C ASP A 8 -12.94 -5.33 7.64
N LEU A 9 -13.78 -5.50 6.62
CA LEU A 9 -13.96 -6.79 5.94
C LEU A 9 -12.72 -7.20 5.13
N CYS A 10 -12.05 -6.25 4.47
CA CYS A 10 -10.79 -6.51 3.78
C CYS A 10 -9.70 -6.96 4.75
N GLN A 11 -9.55 -6.26 5.89
CA GLN A 11 -8.57 -6.63 6.91
C GLN A 11 -8.84 -8.03 7.48
N LEU A 12 -10.11 -8.33 7.79
CA LEU A 12 -10.50 -9.64 8.30
C LEU A 12 -10.20 -10.77 7.28
N LEU A 13 -10.37 -10.50 5.99
CA LEU A 13 -10.06 -11.45 4.93
C LEU A 13 -8.55 -11.70 4.82
N GLU A 14 -7.73 -10.65 4.89
CA GLU A 14 -6.27 -10.76 4.90
C GLU A 14 -5.79 -11.56 6.12
N ASP A 15 -6.31 -11.25 7.30
CA ASP A 15 -5.99 -11.95 8.55
C ASP A 15 -6.41 -13.44 8.49
N ALA A 16 -7.58 -13.74 7.90
CA ALA A 16 -8.05 -15.11 7.74
C ALA A 16 -7.19 -15.92 6.76
N GLN A 17 -6.79 -15.31 5.64
CA GLN A 17 -5.87 -15.93 4.69
C GLN A 17 -4.49 -16.15 5.31
N TRP A 18 -4.02 -15.18 6.11
CA TRP A 18 -2.79 -15.28 6.87
C TRP A 18 -2.81 -16.44 7.86
N ALA A 19 -3.88 -16.56 8.64
CA ALA A 19 -4.09 -17.65 9.57
C ALA A 19 -4.08 -19.00 8.84
N GLN A 20 -4.77 -19.13 7.71
CA GLN A 20 -4.79 -20.37 6.93
C GLN A 20 -3.41 -20.80 6.43
N ARG A 21 -2.56 -19.86 6.00
CA ARG A 21 -1.20 -20.16 5.50
C ARG A 21 -0.25 -20.63 6.60
N THR A 22 -0.46 -20.18 7.84
CA THR A 22 0.46 -20.37 8.97
C THR A 22 0.01 -21.46 9.94
N THR A 23 -1.29 -21.55 10.23
CA THR A 23 -1.84 -22.45 11.26
C THR A 23 -2.30 -23.80 10.71
N TYR A 24 -2.75 -23.85 9.45
CA TYR A 24 -3.19 -25.11 8.86
C TYR A 24 -1.98 -26.02 8.64
N GLN A 25 -1.94 -27.16 9.31
CA GLN A 25 -0.95 -28.19 9.06
C GLN A 25 -1.53 -29.22 8.09
N THR A 26 -0.79 -29.52 7.04
CA THR A 26 -1.10 -30.66 6.16
C THR A 26 -0.98 -31.98 6.93
N PRO A 27 -1.54 -33.09 6.43
CA PRO A 27 -1.36 -34.42 7.03
C PRO A 27 0.10 -34.85 7.25
N LEU A 28 1.05 -34.18 6.59
CA LEU A 28 2.50 -34.36 6.73
C LEU A 28 3.11 -33.51 7.86
N GLY A 29 2.30 -32.80 8.65
CA GLY A 29 2.76 -31.91 9.74
C GLY A 29 3.44 -30.63 9.27
N MET A 30 3.32 -30.26 7.99
CA MET A 30 3.92 -29.04 7.41
C MET A 30 2.85 -27.99 7.11
N SER A 31 3.16 -26.71 7.34
CA SER A 31 2.31 -25.63 6.87
C SER A 31 2.39 -25.49 5.34
N PRO A 32 1.30 -25.06 4.66
CA PRO A 32 1.32 -24.77 3.22
C PRO A 32 2.49 -23.86 2.81
N TYR A 33 2.81 -22.87 3.64
CA TYR A 33 3.97 -22.00 3.42
C TYR A 33 5.30 -22.76 3.36
N ARG A 34 5.51 -23.71 4.29
CA ARG A 34 6.72 -24.54 4.33
C ARG A 34 6.86 -25.45 3.11
N ILE A 35 5.75 -25.86 2.50
CA ILE A 35 5.76 -26.67 1.27
C ILE A 35 6.22 -25.82 0.07
N VAL A 36 5.76 -24.58 -0.03
CA VAL A 36 6.09 -23.68 -1.15
C VAL A 36 7.51 -23.14 -1.04
N PHE A 37 7.93 -22.73 0.16
CA PHE A 37 9.20 -22.03 0.36
C PHE A 37 10.29 -22.91 0.98
N GLY A 38 10.00 -24.17 1.30
CA GLY A 38 10.97 -25.16 1.79
C GLY A 38 11.51 -24.93 3.20
N LYS A 39 11.11 -23.85 3.88
CA LYS A 39 11.59 -23.47 5.22
C LYS A 39 10.42 -23.20 6.16
N ALA A 40 10.58 -23.61 7.42
CA ALA A 40 9.63 -23.26 8.47
C ALA A 40 9.86 -21.78 8.82
N TYR A 41 8.94 -20.91 8.44
CA TYR A 41 8.89 -19.47 8.77
C TYR A 41 9.98 -18.57 8.15
N HIS A 42 9.57 -17.75 7.18
CA HIS A 42 10.21 -16.47 6.83
C HIS A 42 9.19 -15.33 6.95
N LEU A 43 8.72 -15.11 8.17
CA LEU A 43 7.92 -13.95 8.56
C LEU A 43 8.50 -12.58 8.13
N PRO A 44 9.83 -12.37 8.05
CA PRO A 44 10.37 -11.05 7.70
C PRO A 44 10.10 -10.63 6.25
N VAL A 45 10.21 -11.52 5.28
CA VAL A 45 10.22 -11.11 3.86
C VAL A 45 8.88 -10.57 3.38
N GLU A 46 7.77 -11.19 3.79
CA GLU A 46 6.44 -10.70 3.38
C GLU A 46 6.10 -9.36 4.06
N ILE A 47 6.50 -9.19 5.33
CA ILE A 47 6.33 -7.92 6.07
C ILE A 47 7.24 -6.83 5.50
N GLU A 48 8.50 -7.15 5.23
CA GLU A 48 9.46 -6.24 4.58
C GLU A 48 9.01 -5.85 3.19
N HIS A 49 8.46 -6.79 2.41
CA HIS A 49 7.92 -6.52 1.08
C HIS A 49 6.66 -5.63 1.15
N GLY A 50 5.77 -5.89 2.11
CA GLY A 50 4.61 -5.05 2.38
C GLY A 50 5.00 -3.62 2.79
N ALA A 51 5.97 -3.48 3.70
CA ALA A 51 6.50 -2.19 4.11
C ALA A 51 7.18 -1.45 2.96
N TYR A 52 7.98 -2.16 2.15
CA TYR A 52 8.60 -1.61 0.95
C TYR A 52 7.58 -1.10 -0.06
N TRP A 53 6.51 -1.87 -0.30
CA TRP A 53 5.42 -1.44 -1.18
C TRP A 53 4.66 -0.23 -0.67
N ALA A 54 4.37 -0.18 0.64
CA ALA A 54 3.72 0.98 1.25
C ALA A 54 4.56 2.25 1.07
N ILE A 55 5.87 2.17 1.36
CA ILE A 55 6.80 3.29 1.17
C ILE A 55 6.85 3.71 -0.30
N LYS A 56 6.93 2.75 -1.23
CA LYS A 56 6.95 3.03 -2.67
C LYS A 56 5.68 3.75 -3.13
N GLN A 57 4.52 3.33 -2.64
CA GLN A 57 3.23 3.98 -2.95
C GLN A 57 3.15 5.39 -2.37
N CYS A 58 3.58 5.59 -1.12
CA CYS A 58 3.65 6.93 -0.52
C CYS A 58 4.53 7.87 -1.34
N ASN A 59 5.72 7.42 -1.76
CA ASN A 59 6.63 8.24 -2.58
C ASN A 59 6.03 8.58 -3.95
N MET A 60 5.36 7.63 -4.62
CA MET A 60 4.67 7.91 -5.88
C MET A 60 3.56 8.97 -5.72
N ALA A 61 2.82 8.92 -4.62
CA ALA A 61 1.82 9.94 -4.31
C ALA A 61 2.44 11.32 -4.07
N TYR A 62 3.59 11.38 -3.38
CA TYR A 62 4.34 12.62 -3.19
C TYR A 62 4.88 13.19 -4.51
N ASP A 63 5.42 12.36 -5.40
CA ASP A 63 5.89 12.81 -6.71
C ASP A 63 4.75 13.40 -7.55
N GLN A 64 3.56 12.79 -7.47
CA GLN A 64 2.38 13.30 -8.15
C GLN A 64 1.94 14.65 -7.56
N ALA A 65 1.90 14.77 -6.24
CA ALA A 65 1.56 16.01 -5.55
C ALA A 65 2.57 17.13 -5.82
N ASP A 66 3.87 16.82 -5.93
CA ASP A 66 4.91 17.81 -6.27
C ASP A 66 4.72 18.36 -7.69
N LYS A 67 4.40 17.48 -8.66
CA LYS A 67 4.08 17.91 -10.04
C LYS A 67 2.85 18.79 -10.10
N GLU A 68 1.78 18.41 -9.41
CA GLU A 68 0.54 19.18 -9.36
C GLU A 68 0.76 20.57 -8.73
N ARG A 69 1.50 20.64 -7.62
CA ARG A 69 1.84 21.90 -6.97
C ARG A 69 2.69 22.80 -7.86
N LYS A 70 3.65 22.25 -8.60
CA LYS A 70 4.46 23.01 -9.57
C LYS A 70 3.60 23.61 -10.68
N LEU A 71 2.64 22.86 -11.20
CA LEU A 71 1.73 23.32 -12.23
C LEU A 71 0.83 24.45 -11.72
N GLN A 72 0.27 24.32 -10.52
CA GLN A 72 -0.52 25.38 -9.87
C GLN A 72 0.29 26.67 -9.66
N LEU A 73 1.57 26.55 -9.27
CA LEU A 73 2.45 27.72 -9.12
C LEU A 73 2.73 28.41 -10.47
N GLN A 74 2.92 27.63 -11.53
CA GLN A 74 3.13 28.18 -12.87
C GLN A 74 1.89 28.93 -13.37
N GLU A 75 0.69 28.36 -13.20
CA GLU A 75 -0.57 29.03 -13.55
C GLU A 75 -0.74 30.36 -12.80
N LEU A 76 -0.38 30.42 -11.52
CA LEU A 76 -0.43 31.67 -10.74
C LEU A 76 0.57 32.72 -11.25
N GLU A 77 1.76 32.31 -11.68
CA GLU A 77 2.77 33.21 -12.26
C GLU A 77 2.26 33.79 -13.59
N GLU A 78 1.63 32.96 -14.43
CA GLU A 78 1.02 33.37 -15.71
C GLU A 78 -0.11 34.38 -15.47
N LEU A 79 -1.04 34.10 -14.56
CA LEU A 79 -2.11 35.03 -14.19
C LEU A 79 -1.58 36.37 -13.66
N ARG A 80 -0.48 36.34 -12.89
CA ARG A 80 0.17 37.57 -12.39
C ARG A 80 0.77 38.38 -13.54
N LEU A 81 1.39 37.71 -14.52
CA LEU A 81 1.97 38.37 -15.68
C LEU A 81 0.88 39.00 -16.55
N GLU A 82 -0.20 38.26 -16.84
CA GLU A 82 -1.36 38.78 -17.58
C GLU A 82 -1.97 40.01 -16.89
N ALA A 83 -2.07 40.01 -15.55
CA ALA A 83 -2.59 41.15 -14.81
C ALA A 83 -1.66 42.39 -14.91
N TYR A 84 -0.34 42.18 -14.96
CA TYR A 84 0.65 43.25 -15.14
C TYR A 84 0.65 43.80 -16.56
N GLU A 85 0.48 42.95 -17.56
CA GLU A 85 0.42 43.37 -18.97
C GLU A 85 -0.89 44.10 -19.32
N ASN A 86 -1.98 43.80 -18.60
CA ASN A 86 -3.29 44.44 -18.79
C ASN A 86 -3.48 45.74 -17.98
N SER A 87 -2.48 46.22 -17.23
CA SER A 87 -2.49 47.51 -16.52
C SER A 87 -1.87 48.63 -17.34
#